data_AF-A0A368FJ95-F1
#
_entry.id   AF-A0A368FJ95-F1
#
_cell.length_a   1.000
_cell.length_b   1.000
_cell.length_c   1.000
_cell.angle_alpha   90.00
_cell.angle_beta   90.00
_cell.angle_gamma   90.00
#
_symmetry.space_group_name_H-M   'P 1'
#
loop_
_entity.id
_entity.type
_entity.pdbx_description
1 polymer ?
#
loop_
_entity_poly.entity_id
_entity_poly.type
_entity_poly.pdbx_seq_one_letter_code
_entity_poly.pdbx_strand_id
1 'polypeptide(L)'
;MIVRLDPCGLVCVLMIYGCVVYADYVVTIWMVMPVFGESIWGALHIAFFNTLIFMTLFSHARTMLTDPGVVPILKNGLVCFDASYLEAKTDFALTFTSP
;
A
#
# COMPACT_ATOMS: atom_id res chain seq x y z
N MET A 1 20.06 -2.74 2.89
CA MET A 1 19.31 -3.02 1.66
C MET A 1 19.91 -2.18 0.55
N ILE A 2 20.63 -2.78 -0.39
CA ILE A 2 21.14 -2.04 -1.56
C ILE A 2 19.92 -1.85 -2.49
N VAL A 3 19.35 -0.65 -2.50
CA VAL A 3 18.15 -0.38 -3.29
C VAL A 3 18.61 -0.25 -4.75
N ARG A 4 18.29 -1.24 -5.59
CA ARG A 4 18.29 -1.05 -7.04
C ARG A 4 17.13 -0.11 -7.33
N LEU A 5 17.43 1.19 -7.42
CA LEU A 5 16.43 2.22 -7.60
C LEU A 5 16.04 2.28 -9.08
N ASP A 6 15.14 1.39 -9.48
CA ASP A 6 14.53 1.48 -10.79
C ASP A 6 13.63 2.73 -10.85
N PRO A 7 13.82 3.62 -11.85
CA PRO A 7 13.13 4.90 -11.91
C PRO A 7 11.60 4.73 -11.99
N CYS A 8 11.12 3.63 -12.58
CA CYS A 8 9.70 3.30 -12.66
C CYS A 8 9.08 3.07 -11.26
N GLY A 9 9.74 2.29 -10.41
CA GLY A 9 9.28 2.03 -9.04
C GLY A 9 9.31 3.28 -8.18
N LEU A 10 10.35 4.11 -8.33
CA LEU A 10 10.45 5.40 -7.64
C LEU A 10 9.32 6.35 -8.04
N VAL A 11 9.05 6.49 -9.35
CA VAL A 11 7.97 7.35 -9.87
C VAL A 11 6.60 6.86 -9.40
N CYS A 12 6.38 5.54 -9.36
CA CYS A 12 5.14 4.95 -8.86
C CYS A 12 4.88 5.32 -7.39
N VAL A 13 5.89 5.13 -6.53
CA VAL A 13 5.81 5.52 -5.11
C VAL A 13 5.57 7.03 -4.97
N LEU A 14 6.31 7.85 -5.71
CA LEU A 14 6.17 9.31 -5.69
C LEU A 14 4.76 9.76 -6.09
N MET A 15 4.18 9.14 -7.14
CA MET A 15 2.86 9.49 -7.64
C MET A 15 1.76 9.13 -6.64
N ILE A 16 1.80 7.92 -6.06
CA ILE A 16 0.79 7.48 -5.09
C ILE A 16 0.89 8.29 -3.80
N TYR A 17 2.09 8.51 -3.27
CA TYR A 17 2.28 9.34 -2.07
C TYR A 17 1.82 10.79 -2.31
N GLY A 18 2.14 11.36 -3.47
CA GLY A 18 1.74 12.71 -3.85
C GLY A 18 0.23 12.87 -3.97
N CYS A 19 -0.43 11.95 -4.70
CA CYS A 19 -1.89 11.96 -4.86
C CYS A 19 -2.62 11.81 -3.52
N VAL A 20 -2.10 10.97 -2.62
CA VAL A 20 -2.72 10.71 -1.33
C VAL A 20 -2.63 11.91 -0.38
N VAL A 21 -1.46 12.53 -0.28
CA VAL A 21 -1.29 13.77 0.52
C VAL A 21 -2.15 14.90 -0.06
N TYR A 22 -2.24 14.99 -1.40
CA TYR A 22 -3.09 15.97 -2.05
C TYR A 22 -4.58 15.75 -1.75
N ALA A 23 -5.05 14.50 -1.76
CA ALA A 23 -6.44 14.19 -1.44
C ALA A 23 -6.79 14.54 0.02
N ASP A 24 -5.92 14.23 0.98
CA ASP A 24 -6.10 14.57 2.39
C ASP A 24 -6.21 16.10 2.58
N TYR A 25 -5.31 16.84 1.95
CA TYR A 25 -5.31 18.30 1.99
C TYR A 25 -6.59 18.91 1.41
N VAL A 26 -7.05 18.41 0.26
CA VAL A 26 -8.29 18.88 -0.37
C VAL A 26 -9.48 18.61 0.55
N VAL A 27 -9.55 17.45 1.20
CA VAL A 27 -10.64 17.12 2.13
C VAL A 27 -10.60 18.01 3.37
N THR A 28 -9.43 18.25 3.98
CA THR A 28 -9.34 19.12 5.17
C THR A 28 -9.70 20.57 4.85
N ILE A 29 -9.23 21.11 3.72
CA ILE A 29 -9.48 22.52 3.38
C ILE A 29 -10.90 22.74 2.86
N TRP A 30 -11.38 21.87 1.96
CA TRP A 30 -12.66 22.09 1.29
C TRP A 30 -13.84 21.46 2.00
N MET A 31 -13.62 20.39 2.78
CA MET A 31 -14.71 19.70 3.47
C MET A 31 -14.79 20.12 4.94
N VAL A 32 -13.66 20.22 5.65
CA VAL A 32 -13.71 20.44 7.11
C VAL A 32 -13.99 21.90 7.48
N MET A 33 -13.37 22.88 6.82
CA MET A 33 -13.61 24.30 7.13
C MET A 33 -15.09 24.73 7.04
N PRO A 34 -15.88 24.31 6.05
CA PRO A 34 -17.29 24.72 5.97
C PRO A 34 -18.25 23.86 6.81
N VAL A 35 -17.88 22.64 7.19
CA VAL A 35 -18.81 21.69 7.84
C VAL A 35 -18.67 21.68 9.38
N PHE A 36 -17.49 22.00 9.92
CA PHE A 36 -17.20 21.85 11.35
C PHE A 36 -17.15 23.18 12.10
N GLY A 37 -18.33 23.70 12.42
CA GLY A 37 -18.50 24.66 13.51
C GLY A 37 -18.26 24.01 14.88
N GLU A 38 -18.88 22.85 15.17
CA GLU A 38 -18.88 22.20 16.50
C GLU A 38 -19.40 20.73 16.40
N SER A 39 -18.72 19.80 15.71
CA SER A 39 -19.23 18.40 15.64
C SER A 39 -18.16 17.31 15.51
N ILE A 40 -18.41 16.16 16.15
CA ILE A 40 -17.49 15.01 16.22
C ILE A 40 -17.32 14.28 14.88
N TRP A 41 -18.22 14.54 13.92
CA TRP A 41 -18.22 13.91 12.60
C TRP A 41 -16.97 14.22 11.77
N GLY A 42 -16.26 15.30 12.08
CA GLY A 42 -15.12 15.78 11.31
C GLY A 42 -13.88 15.02 11.69
N ALA A 43 -13.72 14.82 13.00
CA ALA A 43 -12.72 13.92 13.54
C ALA A 43 -12.89 12.49 12.99
N LEU A 44 -14.12 12.01 12.81
CA LEU A 44 -14.38 10.69 12.22
C LEU A 44 -13.94 10.62 10.76
N HIS A 45 -14.29 11.61 9.94
CA HIS A 45 -13.84 11.66 8.54
C HIS A 45 -12.30 11.70 8.43
N ILE A 46 -11.64 12.52 9.24
CA ILE A 46 -10.18 12.62 9.28
C ILE A 46 -9.55 11.28 9.68
N ALA A 47 -10.08 10.63 10.73
CA ALA A 47 -9.59 9.34 11.18
C ALA A 47 -9.77 8.23 10.12
N PHE A 48 -10.90 8.24 9.41
CA PHE A 48 -11.18 7.27 8.35
C PHE A 48 -10.22 7.44 7.17
N PHE A 49 -10.01 8.67 6.70
CA PHE A 49 -9.04 8.96 5.63
C PHE A 49 -7.63 8.57 6.06
N ASN A 50 -7.20 8.95 7.26
CA ASN A 50 -5.88 8.61 7.79
C ASN A 50 -5.64 7.08 7.81
N THR A 51 -6.66 6.30 8.17
CA THR A 51 -6.60 4.83 8.15
C THR A 51 -6.47 4.27 6.73
N LEU A 52 -7.23 4.79 5.76
CA LEU A 52 -7.14 4.38 4.36
C LEU A 52 -5.78 4.71 3.74
N ILE A 53 -5.19 5.84 4.13
CA ILE A 53 -3.84 6.25 3.72
C ILE A 53 -2.82 5.23 4.21
N PHE A 54 -2.83 4.91 5.51
CA PHE A 54 -1.94 3.88 6.06
C PHE A 54 -2.12 2.52 5.37
N MET A 55 -3.36 2.10 5.12
CA MET A 55 -3.65 0.83 4.45
C MET A 55 -3.14 0.79 3.01
N THR A 56 -3.26 1.90 2.28
CA THR A 56 -2.80 2.02 0.89
C THR A 56 -1.27 2.06 0.80
N LEU A 57 -0.62 2.78 1.72
CA LEU A 57 0.84 2.82 1.78
C LEU A 57 1.44 1.47 2.15
N PHE A 58 0.80 0.75 3.08
CA PHE A 58 1.23 -0.58 3.48
C PHE A 58 1.12 -1.57 2.32
N SER A 59 -0.01 -1.62 1.61
CA SER A 59 -0.18 -2.54 0.48
C SER A 59 0.79 -2.24 -0.66
N HIS A 60 1.02 -0.95 -0.97
CA HIS A 60 1.93 -0.54 -2.03
C HIS A 60 3.41 -0.77 -1.66
N ALA A 61 3.78 -0.57 -0.39
CA ALA A 61 5.12 -0.88 0.08
C ALA A 61 5.38 -2.39 0.01
N ARG A 62 4.41 -3.22 0.41
CA ARG A 62 4.54 -4.69 0.35
C ARG A 62 4.68 -5.18 -1.09
N THR A 63 3.84 -4.71 -2.02
CA THR A 63 3.96 -5.12 -3.43
C THR A 63 5.26 -4.69 -4.10
N MET A 64 5.83 -3.53 -3.71
CA MET A 64 7.12 -3.06 -4.24
C MET A 64 8.32 -3.75 -3.60
N LEU A 65 8.19 -4.21 -2.34
CA LEU A 65 9.24 -4.94 -1.63
C LEU A 65 9.21 -6.45 -1.93
N THR A 66 8.10 -6.96 -2.43
CA THR A 66 7.93 -8.31 -2.97
C THR A 66 8.28 -8.33 -4.47
N ASP A 67 9.51 -7.94 -4.81
CA ASP A 67 10.06 -8.14 -6.16
C ASP A 67 10.57 -9.61 -6.29
N PRO A 68 10.55 -10.19 -7.51
CA PRO A 68 10.30 -11.60 -7.76
C PRO A 68 11.43 -12.47 -7.24
N GLY A 69 11.04 -13.46 -6.43
CA GLY A 69 11.89 -14.59 -6.10
C GLY A 69 12.50 -15.16 -7.39
N VAL A 70 13.82 -15.39 -7.37
CA VAL A 70 14.55 -16.10 -8.42
C VAL A 70 13.76 -17.35 -8.79
N VAL A 71 13.21 -17.36 -10.00
CA VAL A 71 12.56 -18.54 -10.60
C VAL A 71 13.64 -19.63 -10.76
N PRO A 72 13.56 -20.77 -10.06
CA PRO A 72 14.28 -21.94 -10.49
C PRO A 72 13.64 -22.42 -11.79
N ILE A 73 14.38 -22.41 -12.89
CA ILE A 73 13.91 -22.89 -14.20
C ILE A 73 13.70 -24.40 -14.12
N LEU A 74 12.47 -24.84 -13.80
CA LEU A 74 12.08 -26.24 -13.91
C LEU A 74 11.33 -26.46 -15.23
N LYS A 75 11.89 -27.37 -16.05
CA LYS A 75 11.32 -27.82 -17.32
C LYS A 75 9.84 -28.19 -17.14
N ASN A 76 8.98 -27.65 -18.00
CA ASN A 76 7.56 -27.99 -18.19
C ASN A 76 6.55 -27.15 -17.36
N GLY A 77 6.44 -25.86 -17.67
CA GLY A 77 5.20 -25.07 -17.79
C GLY A 77 4.29 -24.79 -16.58
N LEU A 78 4.26 -25.63 -15.54
CA LEU A 78 3.24 -25.58 -14.49
C LEU A 78 3.75 -24.98 -13.15
N VAL A 79 5.07 -24.81 -12.99
CA VAL A 79 5.69 -24.49 -11.67
C VAL A 79 5.73 -22.99 -11.35
N CYS A 80 5.64 -22.10 -12.35
CA CYS A 80 5.77 -20.66 -12.12
C CYS A 80 4.57 -20.03 -11.40
N PHE A 81 3.36 -20.59 -11.54
CA PHE A 81 2.15 -20.00 -10.95
C PHE A 81 1.90 -20.50 -9.51
N ASP A 82 2.23 -21.76 -9.22
CA ASP A 82 2.01 -22.39 -7.91
C ASP A 82 2.93 -21.84 -6.81
N ALA A 83 4.20 -21.55 -7.12
CA ALA A 83 5.18 -21.05 -6.13
C ALA A 83 4.84 -19.63 -5.64
N SER A 84 4.40 -18.75 -6.54
CA SER A 84 3.97 -17.39 -6.20
C SER A 84 2.67 -17.39 -5.36
N TYR A 85 1.78 -18.36 -5.58
CA TYR A 85 0.54 -18.50 -4.81
C TYR A 85 0.78 -19.04 -3.39
N LEU A 86 1.75 -19.95 -3.22
CA LEU A 86 2.14 -20.44 -1.90
C LEU A 86 2.84 -19.36 -1.07
N GLU A 87 3.82 -18.63 -1.62
CA GLU A 87 4.51 -17.56 -0.88
C GLU A 87 3.57 -16.42 -0.47
N ALA A 88 2.64 -16.01 -1.35
CA ALA A 88 1.62 -15.02 -1.01
C ALA A 88 0.69 -15.50 0.12
N LYS A 89 0.41 -16.81 0.19
CA LYS A 89 -0.40 -17.40 1.26
C LYS A 89 0.35 -17.46 2.59
N THR A 90 1.66 -17.76 2.57
CA THR A 90 2.50 -17.77 3.78
C THR A 90 2.72 -16.36 4.33
N ASP A 91 2.86 -15.37 3.46
CA ASP A 91 3.10 -13.97 3.83
C ASP A 91 1.82 -13.30 4.42
N PHE A 92 0.65 -13.63 3.88
CA PHE A 92 -0.65 -13.27 4.47
C PHE A 92 -0.88 -14.00 5.81
N ALA A 93 -0.52 -15.29 5.92
CA ALA A 93 -0.67 -16.05 7.15
C ALA A 93 0.24 -15.55 8.29
N LEU A 94 1.47 -15.12 8.00
CA LEU A 94 2.39 -14.58 9.02
C LEU A 94 2.00 -13.18 9.51
N THR A 95 1.43 -12.34 8.64
CA THR A 95 0.93 -11.00 9.01
C THR A 95 -0.28 -11.06 9.93
N PHE A 96 -1.08 -12.13 9.89
CA PHE A 96 -2.24 -12.33 10.78
C PHE A 96 -1.95 -13.18 12.04
N THR A 97 -0.76 -13.81 12.15
CA THR A 97 -0.42 -14.69 13.29
C THR A 97 0.65 -14.11 14.22
N SER A 98 1.26 -12.97 13.90
CA SER A 98 2.17 -12.29 14.82
C SER A 98 1.35 -11.41 15.80
N PRO A 99 1.35 -11.72 17.12
CA PRO A 99 0.67 -10.91 18.13
C PRO A 99 1.30 -9.54 18.33
#